data_AF-A0A378Y1P6-F1
#
_entry.id   AF-A0A378Y1P6-F1
#
_cell.length_a   1.000
_cell.length_b   1.000
_cell.length_c   1.000
_cell.angle_alpha   90.00
_cell.angle_beta   90.00
_cell.angle_gamma   90.00
#
_symmetry.space_group_name_H-M   'P 1'
#
loop_
_entity.id
_entity.type
_entity.pdbx_description
1 polymer ?
#
loop_
_entity_poly.entity_id
_entity_poly.type
_entity_poly.pdbx_seq_one_letter_code
_entity_poly.pdbx_strand_id
1 'polypeptide(L)'
;MEKIKFFSPDDLSCGMNLQKSEVILNEYYQGTRKIENINDAIEIYNIKKFFDNKLYLTKWTPTDIENFEKIIANIFGTVARYVRSVDDKNLENTYQETVFYYKSDFWRLIDKFKTYQNISVDIIEKLLFSSKVRLNEILKSKNLTEY
;
A
#
# COMPACT_ATOMS: atom_id res chain seq x y z
N MET A 1 -10.99 -6.22 11.99
CA MET A 1 -10.57 -4.80 11.99
C MET A 1 -10.55 -4.30 10.56
N GLU A 2 -11.16 -3.15 10.31
CA GLU A 2 -11.08 -2.48 9.00
C GLU A 2 -9.70 -1.84 8.82
N LYS A 3 -8.99 -2.24 7.75
CA LYS A 3 -7.67 -1.69 7.41
C LYS A 3 -7.82 -0.33 6.70
N ILE A 4 -6.81 0.53 6.81
CA ILE A 4 -6.87 1.93 6.33
C ILE A 4 -6.78 2.02 4.80
N LYS A 5 -7.86 2.51 4.17
CA LYS A 5 -7.91 2.71 2.71
C LYS A 5 -8.01 4.19 2.36
N PHE A 6 -7.19 4.63 1.40
CA PHE A 6 -7.34 5.92 0.75
C PHE A 6 -8.06 5.74 -0.58
N PHE A 7 -9.27 6.31 -0.69
CA PHE A 7 -10.06 6.29 -1.93
C PHE A 7 -9.79 7.53 -2.79
N SER A 8 -10.02 8.71 -2.22
CA SER A 8 -9.79 10.02 -2.84
C SER A 8 -9.69 11.12 -1.77
N PRO A 9 -9.21 12.33 -2.11
CA PRO A 9 -9.14 13.43 -1.15
C PRO A 9 -10.52 13.89 -0.61
N ASP A 10 -11.56 13.77 -1.43
CA ASP A 10 -12.92 14.21 -1.10
C ASP A 10 -13.77 13.11 -0.43
N ASP A 11 -13.15 11.99 -0.08
CA ASP A 11 -13.85 10.85 0.52
C ASP A 11 -14.25 11.13 1.98
N LEU A 12 -15.52 10.90 2.33
CA LEU A 12 -16.04 11.17 3.66
C LEU A 12 -15.41 10.30 4.77
N SER A 13 -14.76 9.18 4.42
CA SER A 13 -14.06 8.33 5.39
C SER A 13 -12.68 8.88 5.78
N CYS A 14 -12.18 9.94 5.15
CA CYS A 14 -10.84 10.48 5.41
C CYS A 14 -10.58 10.74 6.89
N GLY A 15 -11.51 11.38 7.61
CA GLY A 15 -11.36 11.67 9.03
C GLY A 15 -11.18 10.42 9.90
N MET A 16 -12.02 9.39 9.68
CA MET A 16 -11.93 8.13 10.43
C MET A 16 -10.63 7.37 10.11
N ASN A 17 -10.22 7.35 8.84
CA ASN A 17 -9.00 6.71 8.40
C ASN A 17 -7.74 7.44 8.91
N LEU A 18 -7.77 8.77 9.02
CA LEU A 18 -6.69 9.55 9.61
C LEU A 18 -6.55 9.31 11.13
N GLN A 19 -7.66 9.17 11.85
CA GLN A 19 -7.63 8.79 13.28
C GLN A 19 -7.00 7.41 13.48
N LYS A 20 -7.36 6.43 12.64
CA LYS A 20 -6.71 5.12 12.64
C LYS A 20 -5.22 5.23 12.27
N SER A 21 -4.88 6.10 11.32
CA SER A 21 -3.49 6.32 10.89
C SER A 21 -2.60 6.80 12.04
N GLU A 22 -3.11 7.69 12.88
CA GLU A 22 -2.41 8.17 14.09
C GLU A 22 -1.97 7.00 14.99
N VAL A 23 -2.90 6.08 15.27
CA VAL A 23 -2.64 4.92 16.12
C VAL A 23 -1.54 4.05 15.51
N ILE A 24 -1.67 3.73 14.21
CA ILE A 24 -0.69 2.90 13.49
C ILE A 24 0.69 3.54 13.46
N LEU A 25 0.78 4.84 13.16
CA LEU A 25 2.06 5.55 13.12
C LEU A 25 2.73 5.58 14.49
N ASN A 26 1.97 5.74 15.57
CA ASN A 26 2.48 5.66 16.92
C ASN A 26 2.98 4.24 17.28
N GLU A 27 2.27 3.19 16.86
CA GLU A 27 2.72 1.79 17.04
C GLU A 27 4.05 1.52 16.34
N TYR A 28 4.23 2.02 15.11
CA TYR A 28 5.51 1.90 14.41
C TYR A 28 6.62 2.73 15.06
N TYR A 29 6.31 3.94 15.54
CA TYR A 29 7.27 4.77 16.27
C TYR A 29 7.74 4.10 17.56
N GLN A 30 6.84 3.44 18.29
CA GLN A 30 7.15 2.68 19.50
C GLN A 30 7.81 1.32 19.22
N GLY A 31 7.85 0.88 17.97
CA GLY A 31 8.39 -0.41 17.57
C GLY A 31 7.52 -1.61 17.97
N THR A 32 6.27 -1.38 18.39
CA THR A 32 5.30 -2.44 18.76
C THR A 32 4.66 -3.08 17.53
N ARG A 33 4.74 -2.43 16.36
CA ARG A 33 4.25 -2.93 15.08
C ARG A 33 5.35 -3.02 14.03
N LYS A 34 5.26 -4.05 13.18
CA LYS A 34 6.19 -4.33 12.08
C LYS A 34 5.40 -4.61 10.79
N ILE A 35 6.09 -4.54 9.66
CA ILE A 35 5.54 -4.97 8.37
C ILE A 35 5.80 -6.47 8.28
N GLU A 36 4.74 -7.27 8.38
CA GLU A 36 4.84 -8.74 8.34
C GLU A 36 4.32 -9.28 7.01
N ASN A 37 3.32 -8.62 6.43
CA ASN A 37 2.71 -9.03 5.18
C ASN A 37 2.42 -7.84 4.25
N ILE A 38 2.01 -8.16 3.02
CA ILE A 38 1.72 -7.18 1.97
C ILE A 38 0.59 -6.22 2.33
N ASN A 39 -0.36 -6.62 3.18
CA ASN A 39 -1.45 -5.74 3.58
C ASN A 39 -0.95 -4.64 4.54
N ASP A 40 0.06 -4.92 5.36
CA ASP A 40 0.68 -3.89 6.22
C ASP A 40 1.43 -2.88 5.35
N ALA A 41 2.14 -3.37 4.32
CA ALA A 41 2.81 -2.53 3.34
C ALA A 41 1.83 -1.63 2.57
N ILE A 42 0.69 -2.18 2.15
CA ILE A 42 -0.39 -1.44 1.48
C ILE A 42 -1.06 -0.44 2.44
N GLU A 43 -1.22 -0.80 3.71
CA GLU A 43 -1.78 0.10 4.71
C GLU A 43 -0.91 1.35 4.89
N ILE A 44 0.41 1.18 5.06
CA ILE A 44 1.34 2.31 5.11
C ILE A 44 1.32 3.12 3.81
N TYR A 45 1.20 2.45 2.66
CA TYR A 45 1.07 3.16 1.39
C TYR A 45 -0.20 4.02 1.31
N ASN A 46 -1.33 3.54 1.83
CA ASN A 46 -2.56 4.31 1.90
C ASN A 46 -2.45 5.46 2.92
N ILE A 47 -1.81 5.25 4.07
CA ILE A 47 -1.50 6.33 5.03
C ILE A 47 -0.71 7.42 4.33
N LYS A 48 0.38 7.05 3.63
CA LYS A 48 1.22 8.01 2.91
C LYS A 48 0.43 8.86 1.91
N LYS A 49 -0.57 8.29 1.22
CA LYS A 49 -1.40 9.06 0.27
C LYS A 49 -2.17 10.20 0.94
N PHE A 50 -2.63 10.05 2.18
CA PHE A 50 -3.27 11.16 2.89
C PHE A 50 -2.30 12.33 3.06
N PHE A 51 -1.07 12.05 3.50
CA PHE A 51 -0.02 13.06 3.68
C PHE A 51 0.41 13.67 2.34
N ASP A 52 0.55 12.86 1.29
CA ASP A 52 0.87 13.33 -0.07
C ASP A 52 -0.21 14.30 -0.60
N ASN A 53 -1.46 14.18 -0.15
CA ASN A 53 -2.58 15.07 -0.48
C ASN A 53 -2.83 16.16 0.58
N LYS A 54 -1.93 16.33 1.56
CA LYS A 54 -2.03 17.30 2.66
C LYS A 54 -3.33 17.21 3.47
N LEU A 55 -3.82 15.98 3.66
CA LEU A 55 -5.01 15.69 4.47
C LEU A 55 -4.59 15.35 5.89
N TYR A 56 -5.06 16.14 6.84
CA TYR A 56 -4.65 16.05 8.25
C TYR A 56 -5.84 16.18 9.18
N LEU A 57 -5.74 15.62 10.39
CA LEU A 57 -6.73 15.89 11.43
C LEU A 57 -6.58 17.33 11.92
N THR A 58 -7.70 17.99 12.18
CA THR A 58 -7.73 19.37 12.70
C THR A 58 -7.04 19.54 14.05
N LYS A 59 -6.91 18.45 14.82
CA LYS A 59 -6.20 18.42 16.11
C LYS A 59 -4.67 18.34 15.99
N TRP A 60 -4.13 18.01 14.81
CA TRP A 60 -2.69 17.89 14.62
C TRP A 60 -2.04 19.26 14.47
N THR A 61 -1.00 19.51 15.25
CA THR A 61 -0.15 20.67 15.10
C THR A 61 0.82 20.49 13.92
N PRO A 62 1.43 21.58 13.39
CA PRO A 62 2.48 21.45 12.38
C PRO A 62 3.62 20.52 12.81
N THR A 63 3.98 20.53 14.09
CA THR A 63 5.00 19.65 14.67
C THR A 63 4.56 18.18 14.64
N ASP A 64 3.29 17.89 14.94
CA ASP A 64 2.76 16.51 14.86
C ASP A 64 2.81 16.00 13.42
N ILE A 65 2.40 16.82 12.45
CA ILE A 65 2.44 16.48 11.03
C ILE A 65 3.88 16.18 10.60
N GLU A 66 4.84 17.04 10.94
CA GLU A 66 6.25 16.84 10.59
C GLU A 66 6.81 15.54 11.21
N ASN A 67 6.44 15.23 12.46
CA ASN A 67 6.84 14.00 13.12
C ASN A 67 6.25 12.76 12.42
N PHE A 68 4.97 12.80 12.07
CA PHE A 68 4.33 11.71 11.32
C PHE A 68 4.92 11.53 9.93
N GLU A 69 5.25 12.61 9.22
CA GLU A 69 5.93 12.54 7.92
C GLU A 69 7.31 11.85 8.04
N LYS A 70 8.09 12.15 9.08
CA LYS A 70 9.36 11.47 9.37
C LYS A 70 9.16 9.98 9.66
N ILE A 71 8.15 9.64 10.46
CA ILE A 71 7.80 8.23 10.76
C ILE A 71 7.45 7.50 9.46
N ILE A 72 6.57 8.06 8.63
CA ILE A 72 6.17 7.49 7.34
C ILE A 72 7.41 7.29 6.45
N ALA A 73 8.26 8.30 6.31
CA ALA A 73 9.46 8.21 5.48
C ALA A 73 10.39 7.07 5.93
N ASN A 74 10.59 6.91 7.24
CA ASN A 74 11.40 5.83 7.82
C ASN A 74 10.82 4.44 7.51
N ILE A 75 9.51 4.26 7.74
CA ILE A 75 8.85 2.96 7.51
C ILE A 75 8.76 2.63 6.01
N PHE A 76 8.63 3.65 5.15
CA PHE A 76 8.45 3.45 3.71
C PHE A 76 9.66 2.78 3.05
N GLY A 77 10.86 2.90 3.61
CA GLY A 77 12.02 2.12 3.19
C GLY A 77 11.81 0.61 3.39
N THR A 78 11.16 0.20 4.47
CA THR A 78 10.79 -1.20 4.73
C THR A 78 9.67 -1.67 3.82
N VAL A 79 8.66 -0.82 3.54
CA VAL A 79 7.63 -1.09 2.51
C VAL A 79 8.29 -1.39 1.16
N ALA A 80 9.20 -0.52 0.72
CA ALA A 80 9.89 -0.70 -0.56
C ALA A 80 10.68 -2.00 -0.63
N ARG A 81 11.41 -2.35 0.44
CA ARG A 81 12.16 -3.63 0.50
C ARG A 81 11.23 -4.83 0.43
N TYR A 82 10.13 -4.83 1.19
CA TYR A 82 9.16 -5.91 1.19
C TYR A 82 8.57 -6.11 -0.22
N VAL A 83 8.08 -5.02 -0.84
CA VAL A 83 7.46 -5.12 -2.17
C VAL A 83 8.47 -5.56 -3.24
N ARG A 84 9.74 -5.16 -3.14
CA ARG A 84 10.79 -5.61 -4.07
C ARG A 84 11.22 -7.07 -3.88
N SER A 85 10.94 -7.67 -2.72
CA SER A 85 11.19 -9.11 -2.49
C SER A 85 10.11 -10.02 -3.08
N VAL A 86 9.04 -9.45 -3.64
CA VAL A 86 8.06 -10.24 -4.38
C VAL A 86 8.70 -10.69 -5.71
N ASP A 87 8.62 -11.99 -5.97
CA ASP A 87 9.25 -12.69 -7.09
C ASP A 87 8.31 -13.74 -7.67
N ASP A 88 8.77 -14.50 -8.67
CA ASP A 88 8.02 -15.57 -9.32
C ASP A 88 7.44 -16.61 -8.35
N LYS A 89 8.15 -16.88 -7.24
CA LYS A 89 7.80 -17.96 -6.31
C LYS A 89 6.68 -17.56 -5.36
N ASN A 90 6.63 -16.29 -4.98
CA ASN A 90 5.71 -15.81 -3.95
C ASN A 90 4.57 -14.94 -4.50
N LEU A 91 4.64 -14.43 -5.74
CA LEU A 91 3.66 -13.51 -6.31
C LEU A 91 2.21 -13.98 -6.15
N GLU A 92 1.88 -15.21 -6.56
CA GLU A 92 0.51 -15.71 -6.51
C GLU A 92 -0.02 -15.75 -5.07
N ASN A 93 0.77 -16.27 -4.13
CA ASN A 93 0.39 -16.38 -2.72
C ASN A 93 0.22 -14.99 -2.10
N THR A 94 1.19 -14.09 -2.30
CA THR A 94 1.10 -12.71 -1.80
C THR A 94 -0.11 -11.98 -2.39
N TYR A 95 -0.39 -12.17 -3.67
CA TYR A 95 -1.59 -11.63 -4.28
C TYR A 95 -2.83 -12.22 -3.61
N GLN A 96 -2.96 -13.54 -3.44
CA GLN A 96 -4.13 -14.17 -2.81
C GLN A 96 -4.38 -13.65 -1.38
N GLU A 97 -3.34 -13.54 -0.56
CA GLU A 97 -3.38 -13.04 0.82
C GLU A 97 -3.69 -11.54 0.91
N THR A 98 -3.55 -10.80 -0.19
CA THR A 98 -3.96 -9.40 -0.24
C THR A 98 -5.47 -9.29 -0.06
N VAL A 99 -5.90 -8.46 0.89
CA VAL A 99 -7.31 -8.19 1.17
C VAL A 99 -8.02 -7.65 -0.07
N PHE A 100 -9.29 -8.02 -0.26
CA PHE A 100 -10.04 -7.75 -1.48
C PHE A 100 -9.99 -6.29 -1.97
N TYR A 101 -10.20 -5.31 -1.09
CA TYR A 101 -10.18 -3.89 -1.46
C TYR A 101 -8.76 -3.30 -1.62
N TYR A 102 -7.71 -4.08 -1.37
CA TYR A 102 -6.31 -3.72 -1.57
C TYR A 102 -5.70 -4.30 -2.85
N LYS A 103 -6.43 -5.11 -3.62
CA LYS A 103 -5.91 -5.73 -4.85
C LYS A 103 -5.42 -4.69 -5.88
N SER A 104 -6.13 -3.57 -6.06
CA SER A 104 -5.62 -2.46 -6.90
C SER A 104 -4.39 -1.78 -6.32
N ASP A 105 -4.31 -1.61 -4.99
CA ASP A 105 -3.13 -1.00 -4.37
C ASP A 105 -1.91 -1.91 -4.45
N PHE A 106 -2.12 -3.23 -4.40
CA PHE A 106 -1.08 -4.22 -4.65
C PHE A 106 -0.41 -3.98 -6.00
N TRP A 107 -1.19 -3.94 -7.08
CA TRP A 107 -0.66 -3.71 -8.42
C TRP A 107 -0.01 -2.33 -8.55
N ARG A 108 -0.58 -1.30 -7.92
CA ARG A 108 0.05 0.04 -7.85
C ARG A 108 1.40 0.02 -7.15
N LEU A 109 1.58 -0.79 -6.11
CA LEU A 109 2.87 -0.92 -5.42
C LEU A 109 3.89 -1.68 -6.27
N ILE A 110 3.48 -2.79 -6.91
CA ILE A 110 4.33 -3.55 -7.84
C ILE A 110 4.83 -2.65 -8.98
N ASP A 111 3.93 -1.84 -9.56
CA ASP A 111 4.27 -0.85 -10.59
C ASP A 111 5.20 0.24 -10.05
N LYS A 112 4.82 0.89 -8.93
CA LYS A 112 5.60 1.98 -8.31
C LYS A 112 7.05 1.60 -8.02
N PHE A 113 7.28 0.36 -7.59
CA PHE A 113 8.61 -0.13 -7.26
C PHE A 113 9.29 -0.91 -8.38
N LYS A 114 8.65 -1.01 -9.55
CA LYS A 114 9.11 -1.79 -10.71
C LYS A 114 9.39 -3.25 -10.39
N THR A 115 8.69 -3.81 -9.40
CA THR A 115 8.89 -5.20 -8.97
C THR A 115 8.56 -6.18 -10.09
N TYR A 116 7.68 -5.81 -11.03
CA TYR A 116 7.37 -6.62 -12.21
C TYR A 116 8.60 -6.96 -13.06
N GLN A 117 9.70 -6.20 -12.97
CA GLN A 117 10.96 -6.50 -13.67
C GLN A 117 11.69 -7.72 -13.10
N ASN A 118 11.38 -8.10 -11.85
CA ASN A 118 11.94 -9.28 -11.18
C ASN A 118 11.07 -10.53 -11.38
N ILE A 119 9.99 -10.40 -12.16
CA ILE A 119 8.96 -11.43 -12.32
C ILE A 119 8.87 -11.78 -13.80
N SER A 120 8.89 -13.08 -14.09
CA SER A 120 8.69 -13.62 -15.42
C SER A 120 7.30 -13.25 -15.96
N VAL A 121 7.25 -12.83 -17.23
CA VAL A 121 6.00 -12.46 -17.91
C VAL A 121 4.95 -13.57 -17.81
N ASP A 122 5.36 -14.82 -18.04
CA ASP A 122 4.47 -16.00 -17.96
C ASP A 122 3.79 -16.15 -16.59
N ILE A 123 4.48 -15.78 -15.50
CA ILE A 123 3.94 -15.86 -14.13
C ILE A 123 2.92 -14.74 -13.90
N ILE A 124 3.20 -13.53 -14.40
CA ILE A 124 2.25 -12.42 -14.38
C ILE A 124 1.02 -12.81 -15.18
N GLU A 125 1.17 -13.20 -16.45
CA GLU A 125 0.07 -13.62 -17.32
C GLU A 125 -0.76 -14.73 -16.69
N LYS A 126 -0.13 -15.79 -16.18
CA LYS A 126 -0.83 -16.88 -15.50
C LYS A 126 -1.70 -16.37 -14.34
N LEU A 127 -1.18 -15.42 -13.55
CA LEU A 127 -1.96 -14.82 -12.47
C LEU A 127 -3.11 -13.96 -13.03
N LEU A 128 -2.85 -13.13 -14.04
CA LEU A 128 -3.85 -12.23 -14.64
C LEU A 128 -5.00 -12.98 -15.32
N PHE A 129 -4.69 -14.06 -16.04
CA PHE A 129 -5.66 -14.91 -16.73
C PHE A 129 -6.28 -15.97 -15.82
N SER A 130 -5.81 -16.08 -14.57
CA SER A 130 -6.54 -16.85 -13.56
C SER A 130 -7.85 -16.14 -13.22
N SER A 131 -8.90 -16.89 -12.92
CA SER A 131 -10.20 -16.36 -12.44
C SER A 131 -10.11 -15.56 -11.13
N LYS A 132 -8.90 -15.44 -10.55
CA LYS A 132 -8.61 -14.80 -9.27
C LYS A 132 -8.24 -13.31 -9.43
N VAL A 133 -8.02 -12.81 -10.65
CA VAL A 133 -7.75 -11.39 -10.91
C VAL A 133 -8.91 -10.77 -11.69
N ARG A 134 -9.44 -9.65 -11.21
CA ARG A 134 -10.40 -8.86 -11.97
C ARG A 134 -9.63 -7.85 -12.82
N LEU A 135 -9.78 -7.94 -14.13
CA LEU A 135 -9.12 -7.06 -15.12
C LEU A 135 -9.22 -5.56 -14.80
N ASN A 136 -10.33 -5.12 -14.20
CA ASN A 136 -10.55 -3.72 -13.82
C ASN A 136 -9.57 -3.19 -12.75
N GLU A 137 -8.93 -4.06 -11.96
CA GLU A 137 -7.93 -3.65 -10.97
C GLU A 137 -6.56 -3.39 -11.60
N ILE A 138 -6.26 -4.01 -12.74
CA ILE A 138 -4.98 -3.90 -13.47
C ILE A 138 -5.00 -2.71 -14.42
N LEU A 139 -6.12 -2.46 -15.11
CA LEU A 139 -6.27 -1.38 -16.09
C LEU A 139 -6.00 0.03 -15.51
N LYS A 140 -5.93 0.15 -14.18
CA LYS A 140 -5.58 1.40 -13.48
C LYS A 140 -4.06 1.64 -13.38
N SER A 141 -3.23 0.67 -13.78
CA SER A 141 -1.77 0.71 -13.68
C SER A 141 -1.14 0.74 -15.08
N LYS A 142 -0.86 1.94 -15.59
CA LYS A 142 -0.48 2.18 -16.99
C LYS A 142 0.76 1.42 -17.46
N ASN A 143 1.83 1.35 -16.66
CA ASN A 143 3.05 0.68 -17.14
C ASN A 143 2.91 -0.85 -17.13
N LEU A 144 2.05 -1.41 -16.27
CA LEU A 144 1.73 -2.84 -16.25
C LEU A 144 0.89 -3.26 -17.47
N THR A 145 0.13 -2.35 -18.07
CA THR A 145 -0.65 -2.64 -19.28
C THR A 145 0.16 -2.52 -20.58
N GLU A 146 1.34 -1.90 -20.51
CA GLU A 146 2.26 -1.69 -21.65
C GLU A 146 3.45 -2.67 -21.65
N TYR A 147 3.60 -3.43 -20.57
CA TYR A 147 4.62 -4.48 -20.39
C TYR A 147 4.08 -5.82 -20.90
#